data_AF-A0A948HR86-F1
#
_entry.id   AF-A0A948HR86-F1
#
_cell.length_a   1.000
_cell.length_b   1.000
_cell.length_c   1.000
_cell.angle_alpha   90.00
_cell.angle_beta   90.00
_cell.angle_gamma   90.00
#
_symmetry.space_group_name_H-M   'P 1'
#
loop_
_entity.id
_entity.type
_entity.pdbx_description
1 polymer ?
#
loop_
_entity_poly.entity_id
_entity_poly.type
_entity_poly.pdbx_seq_one_letter_code
_entity_poly.pdbx_strand_id
1 'polypeptide(L)'
;MRKIILLRSLIASMLALSAVSCSQFYDRHVEYADVKPDNYPVLRALGYAPIALQSGDTEQHKMLQAMKASKLEAYRELTEMVYGQRIDASNKLGAMLLRDDELTVQVQGVIRGARVIKTYAVNGTYITELELDFKQVQHLYQNVQPRQTINRVRYF
;
A
#
# COMPACT_ATOMS: atom_id res chain seq x y z
N MET A 1 16.47 68.17 -26.48
CA MET A 1 16.21 66.94 -27.27
C MET A 1 17.19 65.80 -26.97
N ARG A 2 18.52 65.99 -27.01
CA ARG A 2 19.53 64.94 -26.69
C ARG A 2 19.36 64.26 -25.32
N LYS A 3 19.02 65.00 -24.24
CA LYS A 3 18.82 64.42 -22.89
C LYS A 3 17.61 63.49 -22.78
N ILE A 4 16.55 63.73 -23.55
CA ILE A 4 15.33 62.88 -23.57
C ILE A 4 15.59 61.58 -24.33
N ILE A 5 16.40 61.64 -25.40
CA ILE A 5 16.83 60.47 -26.17
C ILE A 5 17.74 59.57 -25.32
N LEU A 6 18.67 60.16 -24.56
CA LEU A 6 19.55 59.42 -23.62
C LEU A 6 18.77 58.79 -22.45
N LEU A 7 17.77 59.47 -21.89
CA LEU A 7 16.94 58.92 -20.82
C LEU A 7 16.08 57.75 -21.32
N ARG A 8 15.54 57.84 -22.54
CA ARG A 8 14.78 56.75 -23.17
C ARG A 8 15.64 55.54 -23.51
N SER A 9 16.87 55.73 -23.98
CA SER A 9 17.79 54.61 -24.24
C SER A 9 18.20 53.91 -22.95
N LEU A 10 18.36 54.67 -21.85
CA LEU A 10 18.74 54.12 -20.55
C LEU A 10 17.60 53.28 -19.95
N ILE A 11 16.35 53.77 -20.02
CA ILE A 11 15.15 53.04 -19.59
C ILE A 11 14.95 51.77 -20.46
N ALA A 12 15.17 51.85 -21.77
CA ALA A 12 15.06 50.70 -22.66
C ALA A 12 16.11 49.62 -22.36
N SER A 13 17.35 50.01 -22.02
CA SER A 13 18.39 49.05 -21.62
C SER A 13 18.08 48.37 -20.29
N MET A 14 17.55 49.12 -19.31
CA MET A 14 17.21 48.61 -17.99
C MET A 14 16.03 47.61 -18.06
N LEU A 15 15.06 47.86 -18.94
CA LEU A 15 13.94 46.94 -19.21
C LEU A 15 14.40 45.64 -19.91
N ALA A 16 15.42 45.73 -20.77
CA ALA A 16 16.00 44.56 -21.44
C ALA A 16 16.78 43.65 -20.48
N LEU A 17 17.48 44.22 -19.49
CA LEU A 17 18.21 43.43 -18.48
C LEU A 17 17.28 42.65 -17.53
N SER A 18 16.07 43.14 -17.25
CA SER A 18 15.10 42.44 -16.41
C SER A 18 14.44 41.21 -17.05
N ALA A 19 14.57 41.03 -18.37
CA ALA A 19 13.99 39.88 -19.08
C ALA A 19 14.86 38.60 -19.03
N VAL A 20 16.15 38.72 -18.67
CA VAL A 20 17.11 37.60 -18.67
C VAL A 20 17.11 36.83 -17.33
N SER A 21 16.47 37.37 -16.29
CA SER A 21 16.51 36.78 -14.93
C SER A 21 15.49 35.66 -14.66
N CYS A 22 14.70 35.21 -15.65
CA CYS A 22 13.64 34.22 -15.42
C CYS A 22 14.02 32.74 -15.63
N SER A 23 15.25 32.39 -16.00
CA SER A 23 15.56 30.98 -16.35
C SER A 23 16.74 30.39 -15.57
N GLN A 24 16.63 30.33 -14.24
CA GLN A 24 17.29 29.29 -13.45
C GLN A 24 16.38 28.84 -12.29
N PHE A 25 15.23 28.26 -12.65
CA PHE A 25 14.54 27.34 -11.75
C PHE A 25 15.38 26.07 -11.66
N TYR A 26 16.32 26.07 -10.71
CA TYR A 26 17.04 24.87 -10.29
C TYR A 26 16.06 23.99 -9.51
N ASP A 27 15.28 23.21 -10.24
CA ASP A 27 14.33 22.28 -9.65
C ASP A 27 15.11 21.09 -9.09
N ARG A 28 15.49 21.21 -7.81
CA ARG A 28 16.31 20.23 -7.11
C ARG A 28 15.43 19.02 -6.79
N HIS A 29 15.38 18.09 -7.73
CA HIS A 29 14.72 16.80 -7.53
C HIS A 29 15.58 15.97 -6.58
N VAL A 30 15.22 15.96 -5.29
CA VAL A 30 15.79 15.03 -4.32
C VAL A 30 15.07 13.70 -4.50
N GLU A 31 15.66 12.80 -5.28
CA GLU A 31 15.20 11.42 -5.37
C GLU A 31 15.71 10.64 -4.15
N TYR A 32 14.78 10.24 -3.28
CA TYR A 32 15.10 9.33 -2.18
C TYR A 32 15.36 7.93 -2.74
N ALA A 33 16.57 7.41 -2.53
CA ALA A 33 16.86 6.01 -2.82
C ALA A 33 16.21 5.13 -1.75
N ASP A 34 15.44 4.12 -2.18
CA ASP A 34 14.90 3.14 -1.24
C ASP A 34 16.02 2.34 -0.59
N VAL A 35 16.18 2.50 0.71
CA VAL A 35 17.12 1.72 1.51
C VAL A 35 16.56 0.30 1.63
N LYS A 36 17.24 -0.66 1.02
CA LYS A 36 16.90 -2.07 1.16
C LYS A 36 17.07 -2.48 2.63
N PRO A 37 16.06 -3.11 3.27
CA PRO A 37 16.22 -3.59 4.64
C PRO A 37 17.23 -4.74 4.70
N ASP A 38 18.01 -4.80 5.79
CA ASP A 38 19.03 -5.82 6.00
C ASP A 38 18.42 -7.24 6.04
N ASN A 39 17.21 -7.36 6.59
CA ASN A 39 16.47 -8.62 6.70
C ASN A 39 15.01 -8.45 6.24
N TYR A 40 14.49 -9.45 5.54
CA TYR A 40 13.08 -9.54 5.18
C TYR A 40 12.36 -10.49 6.15
N PRO A 41 11.39 -10.01 6.95
CA PRO A 41 10.63 -10.89 7.82
C PRO A 41 9.74 -11.84 7.01
N VAL A 42 9.32 -12.94 7.64
CA VAL A 42 8.30 -13.84 7.12
C VAL A 42 7.13 -13.80 8.10
N LEU A 43 5.96 -13.43 7.62
CA LEU A 43 4.74 -13.39 8.43
C LEU A 43 3.90 -14.63 8.17
N ARG A 44 3.26 -15.14 9.22
CA ARG A 44 2.34 -16.27 9.16
C ARG A 44 1.04 -15.94 9.84
N ALA A 45 -0.06 -16.19 9.15
CA ALA A 45 -1.41 -15.94 9.64
C ALA A 45 -2.23 -17.22 9.60
N LEU A 46 -3.14 -17.34 10.56
CA LEU A 46 -4.07 -18.46 10.64
C LEU A 46 -5.49 -17.96 10.39
N GLY A 47 -6.35 -18.83 9.86
CA GLY A 47 -7.75 -18.51 9.68
C GLY A 47 -8.60 -19.73 9.98
N TYR A 48 -9.66 -19.50 10.75
CA TYR A 48 -10.50 -20.55 11.32
C TYR A 48 -11.93 -20.39 10.83
N ALA A 49 -12.57 -21.49 10.44
CA ALA A 49 -13.97 -21.49 10.08
C ALA A 49 -14.65 -22.80 10.50
N PRO A 50 -15.55 -22.76 11.49
CA PRO A 50 -16.37 -23.91 11.86
C PRO A 50 -17.32 -24.29 10.73
N ILE A 51 -17.34 -25.57 10.33
CA ILE A 51 -18.16 -26.10 9.23
C ILE A 51 -19.65 -25.95 9.56
N ALA A 52 -20.03 -26.23 10.82
CA ALA A 52 -21.42 -26.20 11.27
C ALA A 52 -22.07 -24.82 11.19
N LEU A 53 -21.27 -23.75 11.21
CA LEU A 53 -21.74 -22.36 11.13
C LEU A 53 -21.85 -21.84 9.70
N GLN A 54 -21.39 -22.61 8.70
CA GLN A 54 -21.43 -22.18 7.31
C GLN A 54 -22.79 -22.44 6.69
N SER A 55 -23.19 -21.54 5.81
CA SER A 55 -24.36 -21.73 4.95
C SER A 55 -24.10 -22.79 3.88
N GLY A 56 -25.13 -23.54 3.52
CA GLY A 56 -25.07 -24.54 2.47
C GLY A 56 -26.12 -25.63 2.64
N ASP A 57 -26.71 -26.07 1.53
CA ASP A 57 -27.78 -27.07 1.51
C ASP A 57 -27.28 -28.48 1.85
N THR A 58 -25.99 -28.76 1.61
CA THR A 58 -25.35 -30.05 1.88
C THR A 58 -24.11 -29.87 2.74
N GLU A 59 -23.72 -30.93 3.46
CA GLU A 59 -22.50 -30.92 4.27
C GLU A 59 -21.25 -30.64 3.42
N GLN A 60 -21.20 -31.17 2.20
CA GLN A 60 -20.12 -30.87 1.24
C GLN A 60 -20.08 -29.38 0.89
N HIS A 61 -21.25 -28.75 0.71
CA HIS A 61 -21.32 -27.32 0.44
C HIS A 61 -20.81 -26.52 1.64
N LYS A 62 -21.24 -26.86 2.87
CA LYS A 62 -20.73 -26.22 4.10
C LYS A 62 -19.22 -26.40 4.26
N MET A 63 -18.68 -27.58 3.95
CA MET A 63 -17.23 -27.82 3.98
C MET A 63 -16.47 -26.92 3.00
N LEU A 64 -16.97 -26.77 1.77
CA LEU A 64 -16.37 -25.85 0.78
C LEU A 64 -16.45 -24.40 1.24
N GLN A 65 -17.58 -24.01 1.82
CA GLN A 65 -17.76 -22.66 2.38
C GLN A 65 -16.82 -22.41 3.56
N ALA A 66 -16.64 -23.39 4.45
CA ALA A 66 -15.71 -23.30 5.57
C ALA A 66 -14.26 -23.18 5.10
N MET A 67 -13.89 -23.93 4.07
CA MET A 67 -12.57 -23.81 3.45
C MET A 67 -12.33 -22.40 2.90
N LYS A 68 -13.32 -21.81 2.21
CA LYS A 68 -13.21 -20.43 1.71
C LYS A 68 -13.18 -19.41 2.85
N ALA A 69 -14.05 -19.56 3.85
CA ALA A 69 -14.13 -18.67 5.00
C ALA A 69 -12.83 -18.68 5.81
N SER A 70 -12.26 -19.86 6.11
CA SER A 70 -10.98 -19.97 6.81
C SER A 70 -9.84 -19.31 6.04
N LYS A 71 -9.84 -19.42 4.70
CA LYS A 71 -8.86 -18.74 3.86
C LYS A 71 -9.02 -17.22 3.91
N LEU A 72 -10.25 -16.71 3.81
CA LEU A 72 -10.53 -15.28 3.91
C LEU A 72 -10.12 -14.71 5.27
N GLU A 73 -10.41 -15.43 6.34
CA GLU A 73 -10.02 -15.06 7.69
C GLU A 73 -8.50 -14.99 7.86
N ALA A 74 -7.76 -15.97 7.31
CA ALA A 74 -6.30 -15.93 7.31
C ALA A 74 -5.77 -14.71 6.54
N TYR A 75 -6.39 -14.32 5.43
CA TYR A 75 -6.03 -13.11 4.70
C TYR A 75 -6.31 -11.85 5.52
N ARG A 76 -7.42 -11.82 6.27
CA ARG A 76 -7.78 -10.72 7.17
C ARG A 76 -6.71 -10.55 8.24
N GLU A 77 -6.37 -11.62 8.95
CA GLU A 77 -5.34 -11.63 10.00
C GLU A 77 -3.97 -11.19 9.44
N LEU A 78 -3.57 -11.73 8.28
CA LEU A 78 -2.33 -11.32 7.61
C LEU A 78 -2.34 -9.83 7.25
N THR A 79 -3.48 -9.32 6.79
CA THR A 79 -3.66 -7.90 6.43
C THR A 79 -3.56 -6.99 7.63
N GLU A 80 -4.11 -7.41 8.77
CA GLU A 80 -3.97 -6.70 10.04
C GLU A 80 -2.52 -6.67 10.52
N MET A 81 -1.76 -7.76 10.38
CA MET A 81 -0.34 -7.76 10.72
C MET A 81 0.50 -6.83 9.84
N VAL A 82 0.15 -6.69 8.55
CA VAL A 82 0.90 -5.87 7.59
C VAL A 82 0.55 -4.38 7.70
N TYR A 83 -0.74 -4.06 7.78
CA TYR A 83 -1.22 -2.66 7.73
C TYR A 83 -1.63 -2.10 9.09
N GLY A 84 -1.66 -2.93 10.13
CA GLY A 84 -2.27 -2.59 11.41
C GLY A 84 -3.80 -2.63 11.35
N GLN A 85 -4.44 -2.53 12.53
CA GLN A 85 -5.89 -2.44 12.63
C GLN A 85 -6.33 -1.02 12.24
N ARG A 86 -7.02 -0.85 11.10
CA ARG A 86 -7.61 0.44 10.72
C ARG A 86 -8.86 0.67 11.57
N ILE A 87 -8.71 1.44 12.65
CA ILE A 87 -9.86 1.91 13.44
C ILE A 87 -10.19 3.31 12.93
N ASP A 88 -11.17 3.43 12.02
CA ASP A 88 -11.67 4.74 11.60
C ASP A 88 -12.37 5.40 12.80
N ALA A 89 -11.75 6.44 13.36
CA ALA A 89 -12.22 7.11 14.58
C ALA A 89 -13.59 7.78 14.42
N SER A 90 -13.99 8.15 13.19
CA SER A 90 -15.32 8.68 12.88
C SER A 90 -16.44 7.68 13.20
N ASN A 91 -16.18 6.38 13.05
CA ASN A 91 -17.14 5.32 13.37
C ASN A 91 -17.11 4.93 14.86
N LYS A 92 -16.00 5.20 15.56
CA LYS A 92 -15.80 4.81 16.97
C LYS A 92 -16.64 5.63 17.96
N LEU A 93 -16.90 6.91 17.67
CA LEU A 93 -17.78 7.75 18.50
C LEU A 93 -19.27 7.37 18.36
N GLY A 94 -19.70 6.90 17.19
CA GLY A 94 -21.04 6.34 16.99
C GLY A 94 -21.21 4.95 17.62
N ALA A 95 -20.18 4.10 17.54
CA ALA A 95 -20.18 2.74 18.08
C ALA A 95 -20.20 2.67 19.62
N MET A 96 -19.69 3.68 20.33
CA MET A 96 -19.79 3.75 21.80
C MET A 96 -21.23 3.94 22.32
N LEU A 97 -22.16 4.42 21.48
CA LEU A 97 -23.58 4.58 21.82
C LEU A 97 -24.44 3.38 21.40
N LEU A 98 -23.91 2.49 20.55
CA LEU A 98 -24.57 1.26 20.13
C LEU A 98 -24.03 0.10 20.95
N ARG A 99 -24.63 -0.06 22.12
CA ARG A 99 -24.55 -1.31 22.88
C ARG A 99 -25.17 -2.41 22.01
N ASP A 100 -24.43 -3.50 21.81
CA ASP A 100 -24.86 -4.81 21.31
C ASP A 100 -24.77 -5.18 19.82
N ASP A 101 -24.36 -4.32 18.89
CA ASP A 101 -24.24 -4.75 17.48
C ASP A 101 -22.79 -4.87 16.96
N GLU A 102 -22.56 -6.02 16.33
CA GLU A 102 -21.32 -6.58 15.80
C GLU A 102 -20.52 -5.57 14.95
N LEU A 103 -19.33 -5.19 15.43
CA LEU A 103 -18.43 -4.28 14.73
C LEU A 103 -17.77 -4.99 13.53
N THR A 104 -18.37 -4.90 12.35
CA THR A 104 -17.79 -5.46 11.11
C THR A 104 -16.70 -4.53 10.56
N VAL A 105 -15.43 -4.82 10.87
CA VAL A 105 -14.27 -4.09 10.29
C VAL A 105 -13.97 -4.67 8.91
N GLN A 106 -14.24 -3.90 7.85
CA GLN A 106 -13.98 -4.32 6.48
C GLN A 106 -12.50 -4.15 6.13
N VAL A 107 -11.75 -5.26 6.13
CA VAL A 107 -10.34 -5.27 5.74
C VAL A 107 -10.23 -5.32 4.21
N GLN A 108 -9.99 -4.16 3.58
CA GLN A 108 -9.92 -3.98 2.12
C GLN A 108 -8.58 -4.38 1.47
N GLY A 109 -7.64 -4.99 2.20
CA GLY A 109 -6.30 -5.26 1.66
C GLY A 109 -6.20 -6.64 0.97
N VAL A 110 -5.92 -6.67 -0.33
CA VAL A 110 -5.39 -7.87 -0.99
C VAL A 110 -3.87 -7.86 -0.80
N ILE A 111 -3.34 -8.68 0.11
CA ILE A 111 -1.89 -8.85 0.24
C ILE A 111 -1.37 -9.65 -0.94
N ARG A 112 -0.59 -8.97 -1.79
CA ARG A 112 0.13 -9.61 -2.90
C ARG A 112 1.34 -10.37 -2.36
N GLY A 113 1.56 -11.58 -2.89
CA GLY A 113 2.69 -12.44 -2.50
C GLY A 113 2.44 -13.35 -1.30
N ALA A 114 1.24 -13.29 -0.69
CA ALA A 114 0.83 -14.27 0.32
C ALA A 114 0.50 -15.62 -0.32
N ARG A 115 0.97 -16.72 0.28
CA ARG A 115 0.69 -18.09 -0.19
C ARG A 115 0.03 -18.94 0.90
N VAL A 116 -0.83 -19.86 0.48
CA VAL A 116 -1.37 -20.91 1.36
C VAL A 116 -0.29 -21.95 1.58
N ILE A 117 0.12 -22.15 2.84
CA ILE A 117 1.00 -23.27 3.21
C ILE A 117 0.16 -24.54 3.32
N LYS A 118 -0.95 -24.46 4.04
CA LYS A 118 -1.77 -25.62 4.38
C LYS A 118 -3.21 -25.24 4.64
N THR A 119 -4.13 -26.13 4.30
CA THR A 119 -5.52 -26.07 4.72
C THR A 119 -5.96 -27.45 5.17
N TYR A 120 -6.52 -27.55 6.39
CA TYR A 120 -6.91 -28.83 6.98
C TYR A 120 -8.06 -28.62 7.98
N ALA A 121 -8.82 -29.68 8.26
CA ALA A 121 -9.90 -29.63 9.24
C ALA A 121 -9.48 -30.31 10.56
N VAL A 122 -9.80 -29.68 11.68
CA VAL A 122 -9.64 -30.22 13.03
C VAL A 122 -10.94 -29.98 13.81
N ASN A 123 -11.51 -31.04 14.39
CA ASN A 123 -12.72 -30.96 15.22
C ASN A 123 -13.87 -30.16 14.57
N GLY A 124 -14.14 -30.40 13.29
CA GLY A 124 -15.22 -29.71 12.56
C GLY A 124 -14.92 -28.24 12.20
N THR A 125 -13.69 -27.77 12.38
CA THR A 125 -13.24 -26.43 12.00
C THR A 125 -12.15 -26.53 10.94
N TYR A 126 -12.30 -25.82 9.84
CA TYR A 126 -11.22 -25.66 8.87
C TYR A 126 -10.24 -24.60 9.34
N ILE A 127 -8.96 -24.92 9.21
CA ILE A 127 -7.82 -24.08 9.52
C ILE A 127 -7.04 -23.89 8.23
N THR A 128 -6.77 -22.63 7.87
CA THR A 128 -5.90 -22.27 6.75
C THR A 128 -4.71 -21.47 7.26
N GLU A 129 -3.51 -21.90 6.88
CA GLU A 129 -2.26 -21.21 7.18
C GLU A 129 -1.77 -20.44 5.95
N LEU A 130 -1.57 -19.14 6.10
CA LEU A 130 -0.96 -18.27 5.10
C LEU A 130 0.44 -17.85 5.51
N GLU A 131 1.31 -17.67 4.53
CA GLU A 131 2.63 -17.09 4.72
C GLU A 131 2.87 -15.94 3.74
N LEU A 132 3.49 -14.88 4.23
CA LEU A 132 4.02 -13.77 3.44
C LEU A 132 5.52 -13.67 3.65
N ASP A 133 6.26 -13.92 2.58
CA ASP A 133 7.71 -13.71 2.54
C ASP A 133 8.00 -12.37 1.84
N PHE A 134 8.43 -11.37 2.61
CA PHE A 134 8.72 -10.04 2.08
C PHE A 134 9.85 -10.03 1.06
N LYS A 135 10.74 -11.02 1.07
CA LYS A 135 11.77 -11.19 0.04
C LYS A 135 11.14 -11.55 -1.30
N GLN A 136 10.20 -12.50 -1.32
CA GLN A 136 9.44 -12.83 -2.53
C GLN A 136 8.62 -11.66 -3.02
N VAL A 137 7.98 -10.92 -2.11
CA VAL A 137 7.22 -9.72 -2.44
C VAL A 137 8.10 -8.67 -3.13
N GLN A 138 9.30 -8.41 -2.61
CA GLN A 138 10.26 -7.50 -3.25
C GLN A 138 10.63 -7.96 -4.67
N HIS A 139 10.91 -9.25 -4.85
CA HIS A 139 11.22 -9.81 -6.16
C HIS A 139 10.04 -9.64 -7.14
N LEU A 140 8.80 -9.83 -6.67
CA LEU A 140 7.59 -9.61 -7.48
C LEU A 140 7.47 -8.13 -7.88
N TYR A 141 7.69 -7.18 -6.96
CA TYR A 141 7.64 -5.75 -7.28
C TYR A 141 8.68 -5.35 -8.32
N GLN A 142 9.92 -5.86 -8.23
CA GLN A 142 10.98 -5.57 -9.20
C GLN A 142 10.69 -6.10 -10.60
N ASN A 143 9.99 -7.23 -10.72
CA ASN A 143 9.62 -7.79 -12.01
C ASN A 143 8.41 -7.09 -12.65
N VAL A 144 7.44 -6.66 -11.84
CA VAL A 144 6.24 -5.95 -12.33
C VAL A 144 6.56 -4.49 -12.67
N GLN A 145 7.48 -3.86 -11.94
CA GLN A 145 7.96 -2.50 -12.18
C GLN A 145 9.50 -2.47 -12.11
N PRO A 146 10.20 -2.86 -13.19
CA PRO A 146 11.65 -2.77 -13.22
C PRO A 146 12.08 -1.31 -13.08
N ARG A 147 12.71 -0.97 -11.95
CA ARG A 147 13.28 0.37 -11.77
C ARG A 147 14.47 0.54 -12.71
N GLN A 148 14.42 1.56 -13.55
CA GLN A 148 15.59 2.00 -14.29
C GLN A 148 16.51 2.74 -13.31
N THR A 149 17.68 2.17 -13.04
CA THR A 149 18.72 2.86 -12.28
C THR A 149 19.42 3.86 -13.20
N ILE A 150 19.57 5.12 -12.76
CA ILE A 150 20.27 6.15 -13.53
C ILE A 150 21.73 5.72 -13.71
N ASN A 151 22.13 5.40 -14.95
CA ASN A 151 23.49 4.97 -15.26
C ASN A 151 24.48 6.16 -15.27
N ARG A 152 23.99 7.37 -15.58
CA ARG A 152 24.76 8.62 -15.50
C ARG A 152 23.84 9.84 -15.56
N VAL A 153 24.05 10.81 -14.66
CA VAL A 153 23.44 12.15 -14.76
C VAL A 153 24.33 13.00 -15.68
N ARG A 154 23.82 13.45 -16.82
CA ARG A 154 24.50 14.44 -17.68
C ARG A 154 23.97 15.83 -17.33
N TYR A 155 24.87 16.73 -16.95
CA TYR A 155 24.58 18.15 -16.89
C TYR A 155 24.83 18.74 -18.28
N PHE A 156 23.86 19.48 -18.81
CA PHE A 156 24.01 20.31 -20.01
C PHE A 156 24.17 21.77 -19.58
#